data_AF-A0A936B477-F1
#
_entry.id   AF-A0A936B477-F1
#
_cell.length_a   1.000
_cell.length_b   1.000
_cell.length_c   1.000
_cell.angle_alpha   90.00
_cell.angle_beta   90.00
_cell.angle_gamma   90.00
#
_symmetry.space_group_name_H-M   'P 1'
#
loop_
_entity.id
_entity.type
_entity.pdbx_description
1 polymer ?
#
loop_
_entity_poly.entity_id
_entity_poly.type
_entity_poly.pdbx_seq_one_letter_code
_entity_poly.pdbx_strand_id
1 'polypeptide(L)'
;MAALARDEALMTQLLQYRFGGHHPLPEQSVLRGHAFGNLLLAALAGLTGSFEEGLLAAQRVLAIRGRVIPATLTPVVLMAEVMRDGQRHLVVGESAIPEANGRVERVWLEPEQARAYPEAIRAILQADLVVIGPGSLYTSILPNLFVRDLAGALASTRALKLYVGNVATQKGETDGFTLADHVRVLTDYVGEGGWMWCWAMNQTRLLSKPIPVWILCWLLYLPVSASSWPI
;
A
#
# COMPACT_ATOMS: atom_id res chain seq x y z
N MET A 1 -3.67 9.20 -5.35
CA MET A 1 -3.71 10.43 -6.18
C MET A 1 -4.44 11.55 -5.48
N ALA A 2 -5.69 11.34 -5.05
CA ALA A 2 -6.47 12.29 -4.24
C ALA A 2 -5.68 12.93 -3.08
N ALA A 3 -5.09 12.10 -2.21
CA ALA A 3 -4.27 12.54 -1.06
C ALA A 3 -3.01 13.34 -1.41
N LEU A 4 -2.62 13.41 -2.69
CA LEU A 4 -1.47 14.19 -3.14
C LEU A 4 -1.87 15.44 -3.92
N ALA A 5 -3.17 15.65 -4.18
CA ALA A 5 -3.65 16.79 -4.95
C ALA A 5 -3.48 18.11 -4.18
N ARG A 6 -3.29 19.22 -4.92
CA ARG A 6 -3.08 20.55 -4.31
C ARG A 6 -4.28 21.04 -3.49
N ASP A 7 -5.50 20.76 -3.96
CA ASP A 7 -6.74 20.94 -3.20
C ASP A 7 -7.25 19.56 -2.80
N GLU A 8 -6.73 19.05 -1.68
CA GLU A 8 -6.97 17.68 -1.25
C GLU A 8 -8.45 17.40 -0.97
N ALA A 9 -9.18 18.34 -0.35
CA ALA A 9 -10.53 18.10 0.12
C ALA A 9 -11.53 17.93 -1.04
N LEU A 10 -11.59 18.88 -1.97
CA LEU A 10 -12.51 18.81 -3.11
C LEU A 10 -12.07 17.73 -4.11
N MET A 11 -10.77 17.60 -4.36
CA MET A 11 -10.27 16.63 -5.33
C MET A 11 -10.45 15.19 -4.84
N THR A 12 -10.36 14.95 -3.53
CA THR A 12 -10.69 13.64 -2.94
C THR A 12 -12.15 13.30 -3.16
N GLN A 13 -13.06 14.23 -2.88
CA GLN A 13 -14.49 14.04 -3.13
C GLN A 13 -14.77 13.75 -4.60
N LEU A 14 -14.15 14.50 -5.51
CA LEU A 14 -14.33 14.31 -6.95
C LEU A 14 -13.81 12.94 -7.42
N LEU A 15 -12.61 12.54 -7.02
CA LEU A 15 -12.03 11.26 -7.44
C LEU A 15 -12.77 10.05 -6.85
N GLN A 16 -13.30 10.19 -5.64
CA GLN A 16 -14.10 9.16 -4.97
C GLN A 16 -15.58 9.21 -5.36
N TYR A 17 -16.01 10.23 -6.12
CA TYR A 17 -17.41 10.39 -6.51
C TYR A 17 -17.89 9.17 -7.29
N ARG A 18 -18.98 8.56 -6.82
CA ARG A 18 -19.65 7.45 -7.48
C ARG A 18 -21.00 7.89 -8.04
N PHE A 19 -21.14 7.77 -9.36
CA PHE A 19 -22.35 8.13 -10.07
C PHE A 19 -23.54 7.29 -9.59
N GLY A 20 -24.68 7.95 -9.33
CA GLY A 20 -25.89 7.30 -8.82
C GLY A 20 -25.93 7.06 -7.32
N GLY A 21 -24.88 7.43 -6.58
CA GLY A 21 -24.84 7.36 -5.10
C GLY A 21 -25.54 8.55 -4.45
N HIS A 22 -24.96 9.76 -4.58
CA HIS A 22 -25.50 10.98 -3.96
C HIS A 22 -26.51 11.72 -4.82
N HIS A 23 -26.33 11.69 -6.14
CA HIS A 23 -27.28 12.22 -7.10
C HIS A 23 -27.93 11.05 -7.85
N PRO A 24 -29.24 10.82 -7.70
CA PRO A 24 -29.93 9.74 -8.40
C PRO A 24 -29.72 9.87 -9.91
N LEU A 25 -29.42 8.74 -10.54
CA LEU A 25 -29.42 8.57 -11.99
C LEU A 25 -30.50 7.55 -12.36
N PRO A 26 -31.08 7.63 -13.56
CA PRO A 26 -31.95 6.58 -14.08
C PRO A 26 -31.30 5.19 -13.90
N GLU A 27 -32.09 4.16 -13.61
CA GLU A 27 -31.55 2.81 -13.38
C GLU A 27 -30.76 2.28 -14.58
N GLN A 28 -31.19 2.64 -15.79
CA GLN A 28 -30.56 2.33 -17.06
C GLN A 28 -29.34 3.22 -17.41
N SER A 29 -28.91 4.10 -16.51
CA SER A 29 -27.76 4.97 -16.76
C SER A 29 -26.47 4.17 -16.79
N VAL A 30 -25.76 4.19 -17.92
CA VAL A 30 -24.45 3.53 -18.12
C VAL A 30 -23.40 3.99 -17.11
N LEU A 31 -23.52 5.22 -16.59
CA LEU A 31 -22.58 5.74 -15.60
C LEU A 31 -22.84 5.24 -14.18
N ARG A 32 -24.02 4.67 -13.89
CA ARG A 32 -24.42 4.32 -12.52
C ARG A 32 -23.43 3.30 -11.92
N GLY A 33 -22.96 3.58 -10.71
CA GLY A 33 -22.01 2.74 -9.99
C GLY A 33 -20.54 2.97 -10.36
N HIS A 34 -20.21 3.68 -11.44
CA HIS A 34 -18.82 3.99 -11.77
C HIS A 34 -18.25 5.09 -10.86
N ALA A 35 -16.98 4.94 -10.48
CA ALA A 35 -16.22 5.99 -9.80
C ALA A 35 -15.61 6.94 -10.84
N PHE A 36 -15.76 8.25 -10.65
CA PHE A 36 -15.24 9.26 -11.56
C PHE A 36 -13.74 9.14 -11.78
N GLY A 37 -12.95 8.89 -10.73
CA GLY A 37 -11.50 8.71 -10.85
C GLY A 37 -11.09 7.59 -11.82
N ASN A 38 -11.84 6.49 -11.84
CA ASN A 38 -11.57 5.37 -12.75
C ASN A 38 -11.90 5.75 -14.20
N LEU A 39 -12.99 6.49 -14.41
CA LEU A 39 -13.37 6.98 -15.73
C LEU A 39 -12.35 8.00 -16.26
N LEU A 40 -11.86 8.90 -15.41
CA LEU A 40 -10.80 9.85 -15.75
C LEU A 40 -9.54 9.12 -16.22
N LEU A 41 -9.09 8.12 -15.45
CA LEU A 41 -7.90 7.33 -15.80
C LEU A 41 -8.09 6.56 -17.11
N ALA A 42 -9.25 5.92 -17.30
CA ALA A 42 -9.57 5.18 -18.52
C ALA A 42 -9.59 6.10 -19.75
N ALA A 43 -10.22 7.27 -19.63
CA ALA A 43 -10.29 8.25 -20.70
C ALA A 43 -8.90 8.79 -21.08
N LEU A 44 -8.08 9.14 -20.09
CA LEU A 44 -6.73 9.64 -20.33
C LEU A 44 -5.84 8.56 -20.95
N ALA A 45 -5.89 7.32 -20.46
CA ALA A 45 -5.16 6.21 -21.06
C ALA A 45 -5.58 5.97 -22.52
N GLY A 46 -6.87 6.09 -22.83
CA GLY A 46 -7.39 5.99 -24.21
C GLY A 46 -6.91 7.12 -25.11
N LEU A 47 -6.84 8.36 -24.60
CA LEU A 47 -6.37 9.53 -25.35
C LEU A 47 -4.86 9.54 -25.59
N THR A 48 -4.08 9.09 -24.61
CA THR A 48 -2.61 9.06 -24.70
C THR A 48 -2.07 7.79 -25.35
N GLY A 49 -2.92 6.78 -25.55
CA GLY A 49 -2.57 5.50 -26.18
C GLY A 49 -1.86 4.49 -25.27
N SER A 50 -1.66 4.81 -23.99
CA SER A 50 -1.09 3.88 -23.00
C SER A 50 -1.53 4.23 -21.57
N PHE A 51 -1.61 3.21 -20.72
CA PHE A 51 -1.93 3.40 -19.29
C PHE A 51 -0.89 4.26 -18.57
N GLU A 52 0.39 4.08 -18.89
CA GLU A 52 1.50 4.86 -18.33
C GLU A 52 1.35 6.36 -18.60
N GLU A 53 1.18 6.74 -19.87
CA GLU A 53 1.00 8.14 -20.25
C GLU A 53 -0.32 8.71 -19.71
N GLY A 54 -1.36 7.89 -19.62
CA GLY A 54 -2.64 8.27 -19.04
C GLY A 54 -2.52 8.58 -17.55
N LEU A 55 -1.75 7.78 -16.82
CA LEU A 55 -1.45 8.00 -15.41
C LEU A 55 -0.59 9.24 -15.21
N LEU A 56 0.41 9.49 -16.06
CA LEU A 56 1.20 10.72 -16.03
C LEU A 56 0.36 11.96 -16.34
N ALA A 57 -0.55 11.87 -17.32
CA ALA A 57 -1.51 12.92 -17.63
C ALA A 57 -2.45 13.19 -16.46
N ALA A 58 -2.98 12.14 -15.81
CA ALA A 58 -3.86 12.29 -14.65
C ALA A 58 -3.16 13.00 -13.49
N GLN A 59 -1.91 12.63 -13.19
CA GLN A 59 -1.12 13.29 -12.15
C GLN A 59 -0.91 14.79 -12.44
N ARG A 60 -0.70 15.17 -13.71
CA ARG A 60 -0.60 16.58 -14.14
C ARG A 60 -1.92 17.33 -13.99
N VAL A 61 -3.02 16.74 -14.47
CA VAL A 61 -4.37 17.33 -14.37
C VAL A 61 -4.76 17.57 -12.91
N LEU A 62 -4.43 16.63 -12.03
CA LEU A 62 -4.73 16.72 -10.60
C LEU A 62 -3.72 17.57 -9.81
N ALA A 63 -2.70 18.11 -10.48
CA ALA A 63 -1.64 18.93 -9.91
C ALA A 63 -1.06 18.33 -8.60
N ILE A 64 -0.78 17.02 -8.61
CA ILE A 64 -0.34 16.34 -7.39
C ILE A 64 1.09 16.76 -6.99
N ARG A 65 1.35 16.81 -5.69
CA ARG A 65 2.69 16.97 -5.12
C ARG A 65 3.29 15.58 -4.87
N GLY A 66 4.30 15.23 -5.65
CA GLY A 66 4.93 13.90 -5.62
C GLY A 66 4.57 13.06 -6.84
N ARG A 67 4.78 11.75 -6.76
CA ARG A 67 4.54 10.82 -7.86
C ARG A 67 3.76 9.61 -7.37
N VAL A 68 2.81 9.18 -8.19
CA VAL A 68 2.14 7.89 -8.08
C VAL A 68 2.69 7.00 -9.19
N ILE A 69 3.32 5.91 -8.77
CA ILE A 69 4.01 4.97 -9.64
C ILE A 69 3.33 3.61 -9.41
N PRO A 70 2.83 2.94 -10.47
CA PRO A 70 2.24 1.64 -10.33
C PRO A 70 3.32 0.59 -10.05
N ALA A 71 2.98 -0.48 -9.33
CA ALA A 71 3.90 -1.58 -9.10
C ALA A 71 4.33 -2.26 -10.41
N THR A 72 3.37 -2.43 -11.32
CA THR A 72 3.56 -3.03 -12.65
C THR A 72 2.66 -2.32 -13.67
N LEU A 73 3.09 -2.32 -14.94
CA LEU A 73 2.24 -1.95 -16.07
C LEU A 73 1.51 -3.16 -16.68
N THR A 74 1.89 -4.38 -16.28
CA THR A 74 1.20 -5.61 -16.67
C THR A 74 -0.15 -5.65 -15.94
N PRO A 75 -1.28 -5.84 -16.66
CA PRO A 75 -2.55 -6.10 -15.99
C PRO A 75 -2.45 -7.37 -15.15
N VAL A 76 -2.72 -7.25 -13.85
CA VAL A 76 -2.68 -8.36 -12.90
C VAL A 76 -3.99 -8.43 -12.13
N VAL A 77 -4.35 -9.64 -11.71
CA VAL A 77 -5.48 -9.90 -10.82
C VAL A 77 -4.96 -10.60 -9.56
N LEU A 78 -5.43 -10.15 -8.40
CA LEU A 78 -5.14 -10.83 -7.14
C LEU A 78 -6.02 -12.07 -7.01
N MET A 79 -5.38 -13.22 -6.80
CA MET A 79 -6.03 -14.52 -6.64
C MET A 79 -5.80 -15.03 -5.22
N ALA A 80 -6.78 -15.71 -4.64
CA ALA A 80 -6.61 -16.36 -3.34
C ALA A 80 -7.27 -17.75 -3.28
N GLU A 81 -6.64 -18.65 -2.53
CA GLU A 81 -7.25 -19.88 -2.03
C GLU A 81 -7.80 -19.61 -0.62
N VAL A 82 -9.10 -19.79 -0.45
CA VAL A 82 -9.82 -19.54 0.80
C VAL A 82 -10.45 -20.84 1.29
N MET A 83 -10.14 -21.23 2.52
CA MET A 83 -10.78 -22.35 3.21
C MET A 83 -12.08 -21.87 3.88
N ARG A 84 -13.22 -22.41 3.46
CA ARG A 84 -14.54 -22.13 4.04
C ARG A 84 -15.32 -23.43 4.16
N ASP A 85 -15.94 -23.66 5.32
CA ASP A 85 -16.76 -24.85 5.60
C ASP A 85 -16.03 -26.19 5.31
N GLY A 86 -14.71 -26.22 5.51
CA GLY A 86 -13.85 -27.39 5.25
C GLY A 86 -13.53 -27.63 3.77
N GLN A 87 -13.90 -26.71 2.87
CA GLN A 87 -13.61 -26.78 1.45
C GLN A 87 -12.73 -25.61 0.99
N ARG A 88 -11.87 -25.88 -0.01
CA ARG A 88 -11.05 -24.85 -0.67
C ARG A 88 -11.83 -24.20 -1.79
N HIS A 89 -11.82 -22.87 -1.80
CA HIS A 89 -12.44 -22.05 -2.83
C HIS A 89 -11.39 -21.14 -3.47
N LEU A 90 -11.41 -21.07 -4.80
CA LEU A 90 -10.63 -20.08 -5.55
C LEU A 90 -11.43 -18.78 -5.61
N VAL A 91 -10.82 -17.68 -5.16
CA VAL A 91 -11.41 -16.34 -5.16
C VAL A 91 -10.59 -15.44 -6.09
N VAL A 92 -11.28 -14.69 -6.95
CA VAL A 92 -10.70 -13.85 -7.98
C VAL A 92 -11.01 -12.39 -7.68
N GLY A 93 -9.97 -11.56 -7.56
CA GLY A 93 -10.08 -10.12 -7.36
C GLY A 93 -9.95 -9.71 -5.90
N GLU A 94 -9.23 -8.60 -5.68
CA GLU A 94 -8.93 -8.06 -4.35
C GLU A 94 -10.17 -7.81 -3.50
N SER A 95 -11.21 -7.19 -4.08
CA SER A 95 -12.43 -6.85 -3.35
C SER A 95 -13.25 -8.08 -2.93
N ALA A 96 -13.12 -9.20 -3.63
CA ALA A 96 -13.89 -10.42 -3.34
C ALA A 96 -13.25 -11.27 -2.22
N ILE A 97 -11.95 -11.13 -1.99
CA ILE A 97 -11.20 -11.95 -1.02
C ILE A 97 -11.72 -11.74 0.41
N PRO A 98 -11.89 -10.50 0.92
CA PRO A 98 -12.46 -10.28 2.25
C PRO A 98 -13.92 -10.75 2.37
N GLU A 99 -14.69 -10.69 1.27
CA GLU A 99 -16.11 -11.09 1.24
C GLU A 99 -16.31 -12.61 1.24
N ALA A 100 -15.25 -13.38 0.95
CA ALA A 100 -15.32 -14.83 0.89
C ALA A 100 -15.64 -15.48 2.25
N ASN A 101 -15.44 -14.77 3.37
CA ASN A 101 -15.75 -15.21 4.73
C ASN A 101 -15.14 -16.57 5.12
N GLY A 102 -13.89 -16.81 4.70
CA GLY A 102 -13.10 -17.98 5.09
C GLY A 102 -11.68 -17.60 5.49
N ARG A 103 -10.86 -18.60 5.82
CA ARG A 103 -9.45 -18.40 6.12
C ARG A 103 -8.64 -18.39 4.82
N VAL A 104 -7.89 -17.32 4.57
CA VAL A 104 -6.98 -17.27 3.42
C VAL A 104 -5.81 -18.25 3.65
N GLU A 105 -5.63 -19.19 2.73
CA GLU A 105 -4.51 -20.17 2.76
C GLU A 105 -3.34 -19.72 1.88
N ARG A 106 -3.63 -19.13 0.72
CA ARG A 106 -2.63 -18.66 -0.26
C ARG A 106 -3.16 -17.45 -1.03
N VAL A 107 -2.28 -16.51 -1.37
CA VAL A 107 -2.57 -15.37 -2.25
C VAL A 107 -1.43 -15.21 -3.26
N TRP A 108 -1.76 -14.88 -4.52
CA TRP A 108 -0.78 -14.62 -5.59
C TRP A 108 -1.35 -13.67 -6.64
N LEU A 109 -0.50 -13.17 -7.53
CA LEU A 109 -0.92 -12.41 -8.72
C LEU A 109 -1.05 -13.34 -9.91
N GLU A 110 -2.05 -13.12 -10.76
CA GLU A 110 -2.16 -13.73 -12.08
C GLU A 110 -2.06 -12.62 -13.15
N PRO A 111 -1.08 -12.66 -14.07
CA PRO A 111 0.02 -13.63 -14.14
C PRO A 111 1.08 -13.45 -13.04
N GLU A 112 1.65 -14.56 -12.54
CA GLU A 112 2.68 -14.54 -11.47
C GLU A 112 3.98 -13.86 -11.92
N GLN A 113 4.28 -13.87 -13.21
CA GLN A 113 5.48 -13.31 -13.84
C GLN A 113 5.36 -11.82 -14.21
N ALA A 114 4.42 -11.10 -13.62
CA ALA A 114 4.31 -9.65 -13.79
C ALA A 114 5.63 -8.97 -13.41
N ARG A 115 6.14 -8.14 -14.30
CA ARG A 115 7.40 -7.41 -14.08
C ARG A 115 7.13 -6.08 -13.40
N ALA A 116 8.06 -5.64 -12.56
CA ALA A 116 7.93 -4.30 -11.99
C ALA A 116 8.06 -3.23 -13.07
N TYR A 117 7.36 -2.13 -12.84
CA TYR A 117 7.61 -0.91 -13.60
C TYR A 117 9.01 -0.36 -13.21
N PRO A 118 9.94 -0.14 -14.16
CA PRO A 118 11.32 0.24 -13.83
C PRO A 118 11.45 1.49 -12.95
N GLU A 119 10.53 2.43 -13.09
CA GLU A 119 10.43 3.66 -12.31
C GLU A 119 10.15 3.36 -10.83
N ALA A 120 9.38 2.31 -10.52
CA ALA A 120 9.14 1.87 -9.15
C ALA A 120 10.41 1.30 -8.52
N ILE A 121 11.16 0.48 -9.26
CA ILE A 121 12.48 -0.02 -8.83
C ILE A 121 13.42 1.15 -8.55
N ARG A 122 13.53 2.10 -9.49
CA ARG A 122 14.40 3.28 -9.33
C ARG A 122 14.01 4.10 -8.11
N ALA A 123 12.72 4.33 -7.90
CA ALA A 123 12.22 5.06 -6.74
C ALA A 123 12.61 4.38 -5.41
N ILE A 124 12.50 3.06 -5.33
CA ILE A 124 12.88 2.28 -4.14
C ILE A 124 14.40 2.34 -3.88
N LEU A 125 15.21 2.18 -4.92
CA LEU A 125 16.67 2.18 -4.80
C LEU A 125 17.26 3.56 -4.47
N GLN A 126 16.57 4.64 -4.85
CA GLN A 126 16.98 6.03 -4.61
C GLN A 126 16.37 6.63 -3.35
N ALA A 127 15.46 5.93 -2.69
CA ALA A 127 14.79 6.45 -1.49
C ALA A 127 15.76 6.54 -0.31
N ASP A 128 15.61 7.58 0.51
CA ASP A 128 16.24 7.65 1.83
C ASP A 128 15.44 6.83 2.87
N LEU A 129 14.12 6.73 2.67
CA LEU A 129 13.17 6.01 3.52
C LEU A 129 12.10 5.33 2.65
N VAL A 130 11.84 4.05 2.92
CA VAL A 130 10.70 3.31 2.38
C VAL A 130 9.72 3.03 3.52
N VAL A 131 8.50 3.54 3.37
CA VAL A 131 7.38 3.27 4.28
C VAL A 131 6.49 2.20 3.67
N ILE A 132 6.24 1.13 4.42
CA ILE A 132 5.34 0.04 4.06
C ILE A 132 4.09 0.14 4.94
N GLY A 133 2.93 0.26 4.31
CA GLY A 133 1.65 0.41 5.01
C GLY A 133 1.31 1.86 5.41
N PRO A 134 0.25 2.07 6.20
CA PRO A 134 -0.67 1.04 6.69
C PRO A 134 -1.52 0.45 5.56
N GLY A 135 -2.14 -0.70 5.81
CA GLY A 135 -2.96 -1.37 4.82
C GLY A 135 -3.13 -2.85 5.12
N SER A 136 -4.09 -3.48 4.45
CA SER A 136 -4.30 -4.92 4.62
C SER A 136 -3.07 -5.71 4.21
N LEU A 137 -2.64 -6.65 5.05
CA LEU A 137 -1.39 -7.36 4.82
C LEU A 137 -1.45 -8.15 3.51
N TYR A 138 -2.49 -8.98 3.32
CA TYR A 138 -2.58 -9.89 2.18
C TYR A 138 -3.21 -9.25 0.95
N THR A 139 -4.09 -8.27 1.13
CA THR A 139 -4.85 -7.66 0.02
C THR A 139 -4.31 -6.31 -0.44
N SER A 140 -3.44 -5.63 0.32
CA SER A 140 -2.88 -4.33 -0.09
C SER A 140 -1.36 -4.27 -0.08
N ILE A 141 -0.69 -4.85 0.91
CA ILE A 141 0.77 -4.75 1.05
C ILE A 141 1.48 -5.85 0.25
N LEU A 142 1.21 -7.12 0.58
CA LEU A 142 1.84 -8.27 -0.09
C LEU A 142 1.65 -8.32 -1.60
N PRO A 143 0.53 -7.89 -2.20
CA PRO A 143 0.38 -7.88 -3.66
C PRO A 143 1.47 -7.07 -4.37
N ASN A 144 1.96 -5.99 -3.77
CA ASN A 144 3.08 -5.23 -4.32
C ASN A 144 4.40 -6.01 -4.24
N LEU A 145 4.57 -6.86 -3.22
CA LEU A 145 5.76 -7.68 -3.01
C LEU A 145 5.76 -8.98 -3.81
N PHE A 146 4.59 -9.44 -4.30
CA PHE A 146 4.50 -10.57 -5.23
C PHE A 146 5.17 -10.25 -6.57
N VAL A 147 5.28 -8.96 -6.93
CA VAL A 147 6.15 -8.51 -8.02
C VAL A 147 7.61 -8.61 -7.55
N ARG A 148 8.26 -9.74 -7.88
CA ARG A 148 9.57 -10.13 -7.33
C ARG A 148 10.67 -9.09 -7.54
N ASP A 149 10.62 -8.33 -8.64
CA ASP A 149 11.56 -7.25 -8.90
C ASP A 149 11.49 -6.13 -7.84
N LEU A 150 10.29 -5.83 -7.31
CA LEU A 150 10.10 -4.87 -6.23
C LEU A 150 10.62 -5.42 -4.91
N ALA A 151 10.34 -6.68 -4.60
CA ALA A 151 10.92 -7.34 -3.43
C ALA A 151 12.45 -7.33 -3.48
N GLY A 152 13.05 -7.62 -4.64
CA GLY A 152 14.50 -7.54 -4.85
C GLY A 152 15.06 -6.13 -4.68
N ALA A 153 14.36 -5.10 -5.19
CA ALA A 153 14.75 -3.70 -5.00
C ALA A 153 14.69 -3.29 -3.51
N LEU A 154 13.65 -3.73 -2.80
CA LEU A 154 13.46 -3.51 -1.37
C LEU A 154 14.52 -4.23 -0.53
N ALA A 155 14.95 -5.42 -0.94
CA ALA A 155 16.06 -6.13 -0.29
C ALA A 155 17.38 -5.37 -0.49
N SER A 156 17.63 -4.88 -1.71
CA SER A 156 18.92 -4.28 -2.11
C SER A 156 19.09 -2.82 -1.73
N THR A 157 17.99 -2.08 -1.49
CA THR A 157 18.07 -0.65 -1.17
C THR A 157 18.74 -0.39 0.18
N ARG A 158 19.49 0.72 0.24
CA ARG A 158 20.11 1.26 1.46
C ARG A 158 19.18 2.15 2.27
N ALA A 159 17.99 2.44 1.74
CA ALA A 159 16.98 3.23 2.43
C ALA A 159 16.71 2.69 3.84
N LEU A 160 16.37 3.58 4.78
CA LEU A 160 15.70 3.15 5.99
C LEU A 160 14.34 2.58 5.61
N LYS A 161 13.86 1.65 6.42
CA LYS A 161 12.78 0.76 6.11
C LYS A 161 11.84 0.79 7.30
N LEU A 162 10.60 1.21 7.10
CA LEU A 162 9.61 1.43 8.16
C LEU A 162 8.31 0.72 7.81
N TYR A 163 7.90 -0.22 8.65
CA TYR A 163 6.57 -0.83 8.55
C TYR A 163 5.62 -0.17 9.53
N VAL A 164 4.50 0.29 9.01
CA VAL A 164 3.37 0.84 9.77
C VAL A 164 2.29 -0.23 9.84
N GLY A 165 2.25 -0.93 10.96
CA GLY A 165 1.27 -1.98 11.20
C GLY A 165 -0.15 -1.45 11.40
N ASN A 166 -1.14 -2.31 11.10
CA ASN A 166 -2.54 -2.00 11.37
C ASN A 166 -2.81 -1.95 12.89
N VAL A 167 -3.73 -1.08 13.31
CA VAL A 167 -4.13 -0.92 14.73
C VAL A 167 -4.95 -2.13 15.21
N ALA A 168 -5.69 -2.76 14.30
CA ALA A 168 -6.51 -3.93 14.57
C ALA A 168 -6.21 -5.05 13.57
N THR A 169 -6.43 -6.29 14.02
CA THR A 169 -6.42 -7.47 13.14
C THR A 169 -7.58 -7.39 12.16
N GLN A 170 -7.39 -7.96 10.97
CA GLN A 170 -8.43 -8.04 9.96
C GLN A 170 -8.99 -9.45 9.90
N LYS A 171 -10.31 -9.55 10.07
CA LYS A 171 -11.03 -10.83 10.03
C LYS A 171 -10.76 -11.55 8.71
N GLY A 172 -10.34 -12.81 8.79
CA GLY A 172 -10.02 -13.65 7.64
C GLY A 172 -8.60 -13.48 7.08
N GLU A 173 -7.90 -12.39 7.41
CA GLU A 173 -6.53 -12.12 6.94
C GLU A 173 -5.49 -12.30 8.05
N THR A 174 -5.65 -11.59 9.17
CA THR A 174 -4.63 -11.49 10.23
C THR A 174 -5.18 -11.80 11.61
N ASP A 175 -6.17 -12.68 11.69
CA ASP A 175 -6.77 -13.13 12.96
C ASP A 175 -5.69 -13.67 13.92
N GLY A 176 -5.59 -13.04 15.09
CA GLY A 176 -4.61 -13.40 16.11
C GLY A 176 -3.16 -13.00 15.81
N PHE A 177 -2.88 -12.28 14.72
CA PHE A 177 -1.53 -11.84 14.41
C PHE A 177 -1.06 -10.77 15.38
N THR A 178 0.16 -10.95 15.89
CA THR A 178 0.91 -9.87 16.52
C THR A 178 1.57 -8.98 15.46
N LEU A 179 2.09 -7.83 15.86
CA LEU A 179 2.94 -7.01 14.98
C LEU A 179 4.17 -7.79 14.47
N ALA A 180 4.75 -8.63 15.33
CA ALA A 180 5.89 -9.46 14.96
C ALA A 180 5.52 -10.48 13.87
N ASP A 181 4.30 -11.01 13.89
CA ASP A 181 3.81 -11.90 12.82
C ASP A 181 3.70 -11.18 11.48
N HIS A 182 3.22 -9.93 11.48
CA HIS A 182 3.18 -9.13 10.26
C HIS A 182 4.58 -8.88 9.71
N VAL A 183 5.52 -8.48 10.58
CA VAL A 183 6.92 -8.25 10.17
C VAL A 183 7.55 -9.53 9.65
N ARG A 184 7.34 -10.67 10.33
CA ARG A 184 7.86 -11.97 9.90
C ARG A 184 7.39 -12.31 8.49
N VAL A 185 6.09 -12.20 8.22
CA VAL A 185 5.55 -12.44 6.88
C VAL A 185 6.20 -11.52 5.85
N LEU A 186 6.32 -10.23 6.12
CA LEU A 186 6.99 -9.30 5.20
C LEU A 186 8.46 -9.66 4.96
N THR A 187 9.19 -10.04 6.01
CA THR A 187 10.59 -10.47 5.91
C THR A 187 10.73 -11.76 5.08
N ASP A 188 9.80 -12.71 5.21
CA ASP A 188 9.80 -13.94 4.43
C ASP A 188 9.70 -13.66 2.92
N TYR A 189 8.94 -12.62 2.52
CA TYR A 189 8.80 -12.22 1.12
C TYR A 189 9.95 -11.38 0.57
N VAL A 190 10.57 -10.54 1.40
CA VAL A 190 11.67 -9.67 0.93
C VAL A 190 13.05 -10.30 1.11
N GLY A 191 13.19 -11.29 1.99
CA GLY A 191 14.44 -11.98 2.31
C GLY A 191 15.19 -11.40 3.51
N GLU A 192 15.93 -12.27 4.20
CA GLU A 192 16.57 -12.02 5.50
C GLU A 192 17.60 -10.88 5.49
N GLY A 193 18.20 -10.57 4.33
CA GLY A 193 19.23 -9.54 4.19
C GLY A 193 18.70 -8.09 4.21
N GLY A 194 17.38 -7.89 4.34
CA GLY A 194 16.76 -6.63 3.93
C GLY A 194 16.12 -5.72 4.99
N TRP A 195 15.70 -6.14 6.18
CA TRP A 195 14.61 -5.43 6.93
C TRP A 195 14.71 -5.66 8.47
N MET A 196 14.24 -4.83 9.44
CA MET A 196 13.57 -3.50 9.50
C MET A 196 13.41 -2.95 10.95
N TRP A 197 13.25 -1.62 11.09
CA TRP A 197 12.68 -0.96 12.29
C TRP A 197 11.15 -0.95 12.22
N CYS A 198 10.46 -1.50 13.23
CA CYS A 198 9.00 -1.59 13.23
C CYS A 198 8.36 -0.49 14.08
N TRP A 199 7.34 0.19 13.54
CA TRP A 199 6.53 1.14 14.31
C TRP A 199 5.06 0.71 14.28
N ALA A 200 4.51 0.43 15.47
CA ALA A 200 3.08 0.27 15.65
C ALA A 200 2.52 1.47 16.40
N MET A 201 1.45 2.05 15.88
CA MET A 201 0.61 2.96 16.64
C MET A 201 -0.28 2.13 17.57
N ASN A 202 0.22 1.81 18.77
CA ASN A 202 -0.60 1.28 19.85
C ASN A 202 -1.07 2.46 20.72
N GLN A 203 -2.39 2.65 20.88
CA GLN A 203 -2.91 3.65 21.81
C GLN A 203 -2.63 3.33 23.29
N THR A 204 -1.94 2.22 23.64
CA THR A 204 -1.78 1.90 25.08
C THR A 204 -0.51 1.20 25.58
N ARG A 205 0.52 0.88 24.79
CA ARG A 205 1.79 0.34 25.35
C ARG A 205 2.89 0.20 24.29
N LEU A 206 4.01 0.87 24.55
CA LEU A 206 5.32 0.59 23.96
C LEU A 206 5.72 -0.84 24.34
N LEU A 207 6.07 -1.67 23.35
CA LEU A 207 6.52 -3.03 23.59
C LEU A 207 7.83 -3.02 24.39
N SER A 208 7.75 -3.60 25.58
CA SER A 208 8.83 -3.75 26.56
C SER A 208 9.57 -5.08 26.34
N LYS A 209 10.57 -5.13 25.43
CA LYS A 209 11.77 -5.99 25.51
C LYS A 209 12.89 -5.40 24.64
N PRO A 210 14.17 -5.49 25.04
CA PRO A 210 15.25 -4.72 24.46
C PRO A 210 15.67 -5.28 23.10
N ILE A 211 15.25 -4.62 22.03
CA ILE A 211 15.93 -4.65 20.73
C ILE A 211 17.09 -3.66 20.86
N PRO A 212 18.34 -3.95 20.45
CA PRO A 212 19.51 -3.12 20.78
C PRO A 212 19.30 -1.64 20.44
N VAL A 213 18.99 -0.87 21.48
CA VAL A 213 18.67 0.56 21.45
C VAL A 213 19.99 1.31 21.45
N TRP A 214 20.51 1.67 20.27
CA TRP A 214 21.55 2.71 20.19
C TRP A 214 21.37 3.75 19.07
N ILE A 215 20.35 3.67 18.20
CA ILE A 215 20.17 4.68 17.13
C ILE A 215 18.69 5.03 16.90
N LEU A 216 17.97 5.55 17.90
CA LEU A 216 16.82 6.45 17.67
C LEU A 216 16.32 7.20 18.93
N CYS A 217 17.21 7.59 19.83
CA CYS A 217 16.88 8.49 20.95
C CYS A 217 17.47 9.91 20.80
N TRP A 218 18.05 10.28 19.65
CA TRP A 218 18.77 11.54 19.52
C TRP A 218 18.15 12.63 18.65
N LEU A 219 16.85 12.55 18.32
CA LEU A 219 16.21 13.58 17.47
C LEU A 219 14.92 14.23 18.02
N LEU A 220 14.52 14.01 19.27
CA LEU A 220 13.34 14.70 19.84
C LEU A 220 13.46 15.24 21.27
N TYR A 221 14.66 15.45 21.80
CA TYR A 221 14.84 16.24 23.02
C TYR A 221 16.11 17.11 22.96
N LEU A 222 16.00 18.28 22.32
CA LEU A 222 16.78 19.44 22.71
C LEU A 222 15.81 20.45 23.32
N PRO A 223 15.70 20.53 24.66
CA PRO A 223 15.17 21.73 25.28
C PRO A 223 16.22 22.83 25.07
N VAL A 224 15.89 23.82 24.25
CA VAL A 224 16.57 25.12 24.29
C VAL A 224 16.18 25.76 25.62
N SER A 225 16.96 25.51 26.68
CA SER A 225 17.06 26.45 27.80
C SER A 225 18.42 27.09 27.75
N ALA A 226 18.46 28.32 27.24
CA ALA A 226 19.58 29.21 27.40
C ALA A 226 19.77 29.52 28.89
N SER A 227 20.91 29.11 29.47
CA SER A 227 21.67 29.91 30.44
C SER A 227 22.83 29.11 31.04
N SER A 228 24.03 29.68 30.88
CA SER A 228 25.22 29.56 31.74
C SER A 228 25.91 28.19 31.92
N TRP A 229 27.07 28.05 31.28
CA TRP A 229 28.23 27.29 31.79
C TRP A 229 29.36 28.28 32.10
N PRO A 230 30.02 28.16 33.27
CA PRO A 230 31.46 27.98 33.22
C PRO A 230 31.96 26.83 34.12
N ILE A 231 32.89 26.08 33.50
CA ILE A 231 33.88 25.09 34.01
C ILE A 231 33.34 23.81 34.64
#